data_AF-A0A4Y8C8P9-F1
#
_entry.id   AF-A0A4Y8C8P9-F1
#
_cell.length_a   1.000
_cell.length_b   1.000
_cell.length_c   1.000
_cell.angle_alpha   90.00
_cell.angle_beta   90.00
_cell.angle_gamma   90.00
#
_symmetry.space_group_name_H-M   'P 1'
#
loop_
_entity.id
_entity.type
_entity.pdbx_description
1 polymer ?
#
loop_
_entity_poly.entity_id
_entity_poly.type
_entity_poly.pdbx_seq_one_letter_code
_entity_poly.pdbx_strand_id
1 'polypeptide(L)'
;KSQIILKNILLNPTRIEAYKILQKMGAKLEMTITQNDFETIGEIRVESSKLNGIEVKDNIAWLIDEAPALAIAFALAKGKSSLINAKELRVKESDRIAVMVENLKLCGV
;
A
#
# COMPACT_ATOMS: atom_id res chain seq x y z
N LYS A 1 -18.53 -8.38 4.77
CA LYS A 1 -18.25 -6.93 4.94
C LYS A 1 -17.26 -6.83 6.09
N SER A 2 -16.12 -6.17 5.89
CA SER A 2 -15.02 -6.14 6.87
C SER A 2 -14.73 -4.71 7.30
N GLN A 3 -14.42 -4.52 8.57
CA GLN A 3 -14.00 -3.24 9.14
C GLN A 3 -12.94 -3.50 10.19
N ILE A 4 -11.84 -2.74 10.14
CA ILE A 4 -10.69 -2.89 11.03
C ILE A 4 -10.25 -1.49 11.48
N ILE A 5 -9.83 -1.38 12.75
CA ILE A 5 -9.18 -0.19 13.29
C ILE A 5 -7.79 -0.63 13.76
N LEU A 6 -6.77 -0.07 13.12
CA LEU A 6 -5.37 -0.20 13.55
C LEU A 6 -5.08 0.94 14.51
N LYS A 7 -4.64 0.63 15.73
CA LYS A 7 -4.34 1.63 16.76
C LYS A 7 -2.84 1.81 16.93
N ASN A 8 -2.42 2.96 17.44
CA ASN A 8 -1.03 3.29 17.76
C ASN A 8 -0.09 3.13 16.55
N ILE A 9 -0.54 3.60 15.38
CA ILE A 9 0.23 3.54 14.14
C ILE A 9 1.01 4.84 13.95
N LEU A 10 2.26 4.71 13.49
CA LEU A 10 3.07 5.84 13.04
C LEU A 10 2.48 6.43 11.75
N LEU A 11 2.07 7.68 11.79
CA LEU A 11 1.49 8.44 10.67
C LEU A 11 2.50 9.39 10.00
N ASN A 12 3.79 9.05 10.06
CA ASN A 12 4.84 9.83 9.40
C ASN A 12 4.55 9.93 7.88
N PRO A 13 4.55 11.12 7.26
CA PRO A 13 4.21 11.32 5.84
C PRO A 13 4.99 10.43 4.86
N THR A 14 6.21 10.03 5.22
CA THR A 14 7.10 9.17 4.42
C THR A 14 6.88 7.67 4.62
N ARG A 15 6.04 7.28 5.59
CA ARG A 15 5.75 5.87 5.93
C ARG A 15 4.31 5.47 5.62
N ILE A 16 3.45 6.43 5.28
CA ILE A 16 2.03 6.20 5.03
C ILE A 16 1.66 6.23 3.53
N GLU A 17 2.64 6.25 2.63
CA GLU A 17 2.37 6.38 1.19
C GLU A 17 1.49 5.23 0.67
N ALA A 18 1.65 4.02 1.20
CA ALA A 18 0.81 2.89 0.84
C ALA A 18 -0.67 3.13 1.17
N TYR A 19 -0.97 3.72 2.33
CA TYR A 19 -2.34 4.07 2.71
C TYR A 19 -2.92 5.19 1.83
N LYS A 20 -2.10 6.19 1.47
CA LYS A 20 -2.49 7.24 0.52
C LYS A 20 -2.80 6.67 -0.87
N ILE A 21 -2.01 5.69 -1.33
CA ILE A 21 -2.27 4.96 -2.56
C ILE A 21 -3.59 4.20 -2.49
N LEU A 22 -3.84 3.48 -1.40
CA LEU A 22 -5.12 2.80 -1.20
C LEU A 22 -6.30 3.79 -1.25
N GLN A 23 -6.18 4.97 -0.61
CA GLN A 23 -7.18 6.04 -0.72
C GLN A 23 -7.38 6.49 -2.18
N LYS A 24 -6.30 6.72 -2.94
CA LYS A 24 -6.37 7.08 -4.38
C LYS A 24 -7.02 5.98 -5.22
N MET A 25 -6.85 4.71 -4.86
CA MET A 25 -7.53 3.57 -5.49
C MET A 25 -9.04 3.52 -5.15
N GLY A 26 -9.51 4.30 -4.17
CA GLY A 26 -10.90 4.33 -3.72
C GLY A 26 -11.17 3.54 -2.43
N ALA A 27 -10.12 3.19 -1.67
CA ALA A 27 -10.30 2.55 -0.37
C ALA A 27 -11.04 3.47 0.60
N LYS A 28 -11.99 2.89 1.35
CA LYS A 28 -12.60 3.56 2.51
C LYS A 28 -11.62 3.51 3.67
N LEU A 29 -10.79 4.54 3.77
CA LEU A 29 -9.73 4.64 4.75
C LEU A 29 -9.72 6.04 5.37
N GLU A 30 -9.68 6.08 6.71
CA GLU A 30 -9.59 7.29 7.51
C GLU A 30 -8.38 7.17 8.46
N MET A 31 -7.64 8.26 8.62
CA MET A 31 -6.50 8.36 9.53
C MET A 31 -6.78 9.47 10.54
N THR A 32 -6.73 9.14 11.83
CA THR A 32 -7.00 10.08 12.92
C THR A 32 -5.77 10.17 13.80
N ILE A 33 -5.21 11.38 13.94
CA ILE A 33 -4.06 11.62 14.81
C ILE A 33 -4.54 11.59 16.26
N THR A 34 -3.89 10.79 17.10
CA THR A 34 -4.15 10.68 18.53
C THR A 34 -3.05 11.33 19.38
N GLN A 35 -1.83 11.40 18.85
CA GLN A 35 -0.69 12.05 19.48
C GLN A 35 0.18 12.72 18.41
N ASN A 36 0.71 13.90 18.69
CA ASN A 36 1.51 14.67 17.74
C ASN A 36 2.63 15.44 18.42
N ASP A 37 3.41 14.73 19.24
CA ASP A 37 4.56 15.29 19.94
C ASP A 37 5.82 15.11 19.09
N PHE A 38 6.65 14.10 19.41
CA PHE A 38 7.86 13.77 18.67
C PHE A 38 7.59 13.01 17.37
N GLU A 39 6.59 12.14 17.38
CA GLU A 39 6.12 11.40 16.22
C GLU A 39 4.60 11.59 16.10
N THR A 40 4.12 11.69 14.86
CA THR A 40 2.68 11.70 14.60
C THR A 40 2.17 10.27 14.71
N ILE A 41 1.36 9.99 15.74
CA ILE A 41 0.77 8.68 16.00
C ILE A 41 -0.74 8.81 15.88
N GLY A 42 -1.39 7.76 15.39
CA GLY A 42 -2.84 7.76 15.26
C GLY A 42 -3.46 6.39 15.07
N GLU A 43 -4.71 6.44 14.66
CA GLU A 43 -5.49 5.28 14.27
C GLU A 43 -5.74 5.29 12.76
N ILE A 44 -5.78 4.11 12.16
CA ILE A 44 -6.20 3.92 10.77
C ILE A 44 -7.44 3.03 10.77
N ARG A 45 -8.58 3.59 10.35
CA ARG A 45 -9.82 2.86 10.15
C ARG A 45 -9.95 2.48 8.68
N VAL A 46 -10.19 1.21 8.40
CA VAL A 46 -10.36 0.68 7.04
C VAL A 46 -11.63 -0.13 6.93
N GLU A 47 -12.36 0.06 5.83
CA GLU A 47 -13.57 -0.69 5.49
C GLU A 47 -13.48 -1.32 4.10
N SER A 48 -14.14 -2.48 3.94
CA SER A 48 -14.25 -3.15 2.65
C SER A 48 -14.83 -2.21 1.59
N SER A 49 -14.12 -2.08 0.47
CA SER A 49 -14.42 -1.13 -0.62
C SER A 49 -13.96 -1.71 -1.96
N LYS A 50 -14.53 -1.21 -3.07
CA LYS A 50 -14.08 -1.57 -4.41
C LYS A 50 -12.92 -0.65 -4.78
N LEU A 51 -11.82 -1.24 -5.26
CA LEU A 51 -10.65 -0.51 -5.69
C LEU A 51 -10.63 -0.36 -7.21
N ASN A 52 -10.03 0.72 -7.69
CA ASN A 52 -9.74 0.96 -9.10
C ASN A 52 -8.24 0.98 -9.33
N GLY A 53 -7.83 0.50 -10.51
CA GLY A 53 -6.43 0.50 -10.88
C GLY A 53 -5.90 1.91 -11.07
N ILE A 54 -4.65 2.12 -10.64
CA ILE A 54 -3.98 3.42 -10.74
C ILE A 54 -2.54 3.27 -11.22
N GLU A 55 -1.96 4.36 -11.71
CA GLU A 55 -0.53 4.47 -11.94
C GLU A 55 0.16 5.13 -10.74
N VAL A 56 1.20 4.50 -10.23
CA VAL A 56 2.06 5.02 -9.14
C VAL A 56 3.47 5.14 -9.68
N LYS A 57 3.99 6.37 -9.70
CA LYS A 57 5.33 6.70 -10.21
C LYS A 57 6.19 7.53 -9.26
N ASP A 58 5.55 8.10 -8.23
CA ASP A 58 6.15 8.98 -7.23
C ASP A 58 6.36 8.23 -5.91
N ASN A 59 7.30 8.71 -5.09
CA ASN A 59 7.55 8.22 -3.72
C ASN A 59 7.79 6.69 -3.62
N ILE A 60 8.36 6.07 -4.65
CA ILE A 60 8.55 4.61 -4.70
C ILE A 60 9.47 4.11 -3.59
N ALA A 61 10.48 4.91 -3.21
CA ALA A 61 11.35 4.61 -2.09
C ALA A 61 10.60 4.51 -0.74
N TRP A 62 9.44 5.17 -0.61
CA TRP A 62 8.59 5.11 0.58
C TRP A 62 7.65 3.90 0.61
N LEU A 63 7.67 3.08 -0.45
CA LEU A 63 6.82 1.90 -0.64
C LEU A 63 7.63 0.60 -0.68
N ILE A 64 8.91 0.65 -0.33
CA ILE A 64 9.82 -0.48 -0.51
C ILE A 64 9.32 -1.73 0.23
N ASP A 65 8.80 -1.55 1.44
CA ASP A 65 8.33 -2.66 2.28
C ASP A 65 6.87 -3.01 2.00
N GLU A 66 6.07 -2.05 1.56
CA GLU A 66 4.63 -2.19 1.32
C GLU A 66 4.28 -2.58 -0.13
N ALA A 67 5.21 -2.47 -1.08
CA ALA A 67 4.98 -2.82 -2.48
C ALA A 67 4.44 -4.25 -2.68
N PRO A 68 4.91 -5.28 -1.96
CA PRO A 68 4.30 -6.61 -2.02
C PRO A 68 2.82 -6.63 -1.63
N ALA A 69 2.43 -5.95 -0.56
CA ALA A 69 1.05 -5.85 -0.12
C ALA A 69 0.19 -5.04 -1.11
N LEU A 70 0.75 -3.95 -1.65
CA LEU A 70 0.09 -3.16 -2.69
C LEU A 70 -0.13 -3.95 -3.98
N ALA A 71 0.79 -4.83 -4.37
CA ALA A 71 0.62 -5.68 -5.54
C ALA A 71 -0.59 -6.62 -5.40
N ILE A 72 -0.89 -7.10 -4.18
CA ILE A 72 -2.12 -7.87 -3.92
C ILE A 72 -3.36 -6.98 -4.09
N ALA A 73 -3.34 -5.75 -3.56
CA ALA A 73 -4.43 -4.80 -3.76
C ALA A 73 -4.62 -4.45 -5.26
N PHE A 74 -3.53 -4.35 -6.01
CA PHE A 74 -3.54 -4.09 -7.45
C PHE A 74 -4.18 -5.23 -8.24
N ALA A 75 -3.88 -6.49 -7.88
CA ALA A 75 -4.45 -7.67 -8.52
C ALA A 75 -5.98 -7.75 -8.38
N LEU A 76 -6.54 -7.19 -7.30
CA LEU A 76 -7.98 -7.19 -7.02
C LEU A 76 -8.70 -5.91 -7.48
N ALA A 77 -7.97 -4.92 -7.99
CA ALA A 77 -8.53 -3.65 -8.41
C ALA A 77 -9.20 -3.75 -9.79
N LYS A 78 -10.25 -2.94 -10.01
CA LYS A 78 -10.87 -2.84 -11.33
C LYS A 78 -9.97 -2.04 -12.27
N GLY A 79 -9.55 -2.66 -13.36
CA GLY A 79 -8.68 -2.04 -14.37
C GLY A 79 -7.20 -2.34 -14.13
N LYS A 80 -6.32 -1.61 -14.79
CA LYS A 80 -4.87 -1.85 -14.71
C LYS A 80 -4.23 -0.96 -13.64
N SER A 81 -3.49 -1.56 -12.73
CA SER A 81 -2.55 -0.85 -11.86
C SER A 81 -1.13 -0.96 -12.37
N SER A 82 -0.32 0.08 -12.19
CA SER A 82 1.09 0.09 -12.59
C SER A 82 1.95 0.74 -11.51
N LEU A 83 3.06 0.10 -11.15
CA LEU A 83 4.10 0.64 -10.27
C LEU A 83 5.36 0.90 -11.13
N ILE A 84 5.73 2.17 -11.28
CA ILE A 84 6.84 2.64 -12.13
C ILE A 84 8.02 3.04 -11.23
N ASN A 85 9.25 3.07 -11.75
CA ASN A 85 10.46 3.46 -11.00
C ASN A 85 10.81 2.57 -9.79
N ALA A 86 10.39 1.32 -9.82
CA ALA A 86 10.53 0.32 -8.75
C ALA A 86 11.85 -0.47 -8.76
N LYS A 87 12.91 0.00 -9.43
CA LYS A 87 14.14 -0.78 -9.62
C LYS A 87 14.79 -1.20 -8.29
N GLU A 88 14.71 -0.37 -7.27
CA GLU A 88 15.28 -0.63 -5.93
C GLU A 88 14.68 -1.86 -5.23
N LEU A 89 13.45 -2.25 -5.58
CA LEU A 89 12.81 -3.45 -5.03
C LEU A 89 13.47 -4.76 -5.47
N ARG A 90 14.30 -4.73 -6.51
CA ARG A 90 15.03 -5.91 -7.01
C ARG A 90 16.32 -6.22 -6.25
N VAL A 91 16.82 -5.27 -5.47
CA VAL A 91 18.17 -5.31 -4.85
C VAL A 91 18.12 -5.28 -3.32
N LYS A 92 16.96 -5.58 -2.72
CA LYS A 92 16.82 -5.72 -1.26
C LYS A 92 17.33 -7.11 -0.83
N GLU A 93 16.82 -7.64 0.27
CA GLU A 93 17.13 -9.00 0.72
C GLU A 93 16.79 -10.08 -0.32
N SER A 94 15.86 -9.76 -1.24
CA SER A 94 15.47 -10.59 -2.38
C SER A 94 14.97 -9.71 -3.53
N ASP A 95 14.85 -10.27 -4.74
CA ASP A 95 14.10 -9.63 -5.82
C ASP A 95 12.60 -9.75 -5.52
N ARG A 96 12.08 -8.80 -4.74
CA ARG A 96 10.68 -8.79 -4.29
C ARG A 96 9.72 -8.69 -5.48
N ILE A 97 10.11 -8.07 -6.59
CA ILE A 97 9.28 -8.00 -7.80
C ILE A 97 9.14 -9.39 -8.41
N ALA A 98 10.25 -10.11 -8.60
CA ALA A 98 10.24 -11.45 -9.18
C ALA A 98 9.36 -12.39 -8.35
N VAL A 99 9.55 -12.40 -7.03
CA VAL A 99 8.79 -13.24 -6.11
C VAL A 99 7.29 -12.93 -6.15
N MET A 100 6.90 -11.65 -6.17
CA MET A 100 5.48 -11.28 -6.25
C MET A 100 4.86 -11.67 -7.58
N VAL A 101 5.57 -11.47 -8.70
CA VAL A 101 5.07 -11.86 -10.03
C VAL A 101 4.88 -13.37 -10.13
N GLU A 102 5.83 -14.16 -9.63
CA GLU A 102 5.74 -15.62 -9.62
C GLU A 102 4.53 -16.09 -8.80
N ASN A 103 4.41 -15.62 -7.56
CA ASN A 103 3.33 -16.06 -6.67
C ASN A 103 1.94 -15.59 -7.13
N LEU A 104 1.81 -14.38 -7.65
CA LEU A 104 0.53 -13.90 -8.18
C LEU A 104 0.08 -14.71 -9.40
N LYS A 105 1.01 -15.13 -10.27
CA LYS A 105 0.69 -16.05 -11.38
C LYS A 105 0.19 -17.40 -10.88
N LEU A 106 0.75 -17.93 -9.79
CA LEU A 106 0.24 -19.17 -9.17
C LEU A 106 -1.19 -19.00 -8.64
N CYS A 107 -1.59 -17.79 -8.28
CA CYS A 107 -2.95 -17.43 -7.90
C CYS A 107 -3.88 -17.12 -9.08
N GLY A 108 -3.41 -17.22 -10.33
CA GLY A 108 -4.20 -16.98 -11.54
C GLY A 108 -4.38 -15.50 -11.91
N VAL A 109 -3.51 -14.62 -11.42
CA VAL A 109 -3.44 -13.19 -11.79
C VAL A 109 -2.58 -13.00 -13.04
#